data_AF-I3ZSQ8-F1
#
_entry.id   AF-I3ZSQ8-F1
#
_cell.length_a   1.000
_cell.length_b   1.000
_cell.length_c   1.000
_cell.angle_alpha   90.00
_cell.angle_beta   90.00
_cell.angle_gamma   90.00
#
_symmetry.space_group_name_H-M   'P 1'
#
loop_
_entity.id
_entity.type
_entity.pdbx_description
1 polymer ?
#
loop_
_entity_poly.entity_id
_entity_poly.type
_entity_poly.pdbx_seq_one_letter_code
_entity_poly.pdbx_strand_id
1 'polypeptide(L)'
;MAVKAVDKRVFESILDGLAKATKEKPEDILWFFQVRELMSEMDRPMSDERAWKIILRDKKTSSLSTSELLELARKELKKFHRIERKLKKLGVI
;
A
#
# COMPACT_ATOMS: atom_id res chain seq x y z
N MET A 1 28.46 -2.13 8.95
CA MET A 1 27.61 -1.82 7.78
C MET A 1 27.12 -3.04 7.00
N ALA A 2 27.44 -4.28 7.37
CA ALA A 2 26.96 -5.49 6.68
C ALA A 2 25.48 -5.84 6.95
N VAL A 3 24.96 -5.48 8.13
CA VAL A 3 23.60 -5.84 8.59
C VAL A 3 22.51 -5.25 7.67
N LYS A 4 22.63 -3.97 7.28
CA LYS A 4 21.66 -3.30 6.39
C LYS A 4 21.51 -3.95 5.01
N ALA A 5 22.56 -4.59 4.49
CA ALA A 5 22.54 -5.21 3.16
C ALA A 5 21.91 -6.61 3.19
N VAL A 6 22.11 -7.36 4.27
CA VAL A 6 21.49 -8.68 4.48
C VAL A 6 19.99 -8.52 4.67
N ASP A 7 19.57 -7.55 5.48
CA ASP A 7 18.15 -7.26 5.71
C ASP A 7 17.42 -6.86 4.42
N LYS A 8 18.08 -6.10 3.54
CA LYS A 8 17.51 -5.72 2.24
C LYS A 8 17.29 -6.92 1.33
N ARG A 9 18.26 -7.84 1.25
CA ARG A 9 18.14 -9.06 0.43
C ARG A 9 17.07 -10.01 0.95
N VAL A 10 16.97 -10.15 2.28
CA VAL A 10 15.91 -10.96 2.90
C VAL A 10 14.55 -10.35 2.60
N PHE A 11 14.42 -9.03 2.74
CA PHE A 11 13.20 -8.31 2.40
C PHE A 11 12.79 -8.48 0.92
N GLU A 12 13.73 -8.27 0.00
CA GLU A 12 13.52 -8.49 -1.45
C GLU A 12 13.10 -9.94 -1.73
N SER A 13 13.76 -10.92 -1.11
CA SER A 13 13.41 -12.34 -1.26
C SER A 13 12.01 -12.67 -0.73
N ILE A 14 11.57 -12.04 0.36
CA ILE A 14 10.21 -12.21 0.91
C ILE A 14 9.19 -11.62 -0.07
N LEU A 15 9.43 -10.40 -0.57
CA LEU A 15 8.55 -9.76 -1.55
C LEU A 15 8.43 -10.60 -2.83
N ASP A 16 9.54 -11.11 -3.35
CA ASP A 16 9.54 -11.96 -4.55
C ASP A 16 8.82 -13.28 -4.31
N GLY A 17 8.99 -13.89 -3.13
CA GLY A 17 8.29 -15.12 -2.75
C GLY A 17 6.78 -14.91 -2.72
N LEU A 18 6.33 -13.84 -2.08
CA LEU A 18 4.91 -13.47 -2.00
C LEU A 18 4.35 -13.11 -3.38
N ALA A 19 5.09 -12.35 -4.19
CA ALA A 19 4.71 -12.00 -5.55
C ALA A 19 4.50 -13.25 -6.42
N LYS A 20 5.43 -14.21 -6.37
CA LYS A 20 5.32 -15.49 -7.08
C LYS A 20 4.11 -16.31 -6.60
N ALA A 21 3.94 -16.44 -5.29
CA ALA A 21 2.85 -17.22 -4.70
C ALA A 21 1.45 -16.62 -5.01
N THR A 22 1.37 -15.30 -5.11
CA THR A 22 0.12 -14.59 -5.39
C THR A 22 -0.10 -14.31 -6.88
N LYS A 23 0.91 -14.55 -7.74
CA LYS A 23 0.93 -14.13 -9.15
C LYS A 23 0.66 -12.62 -9.29
N GLU A 24 1.27 -11.83 -8.43
CA GLU A 24 1.28 -10.37 -8.47
C GLU A 24 2.72 -9.89 -8.68
N LYS A 25 2.92 -8.60 -8.92
CA LYS A 25 4.28 -8.04 -8.99
C LYS A 25 4.81 -7.74 -7.58
N PRO A 26 6.14 -7.81 -7.35
CA PRO A 26 6.73 -7.42 -6.06
C PRO A 26 6.32 -6.01 -5.61
N GLU A 27 6.22 -5.06 -6.55
CA GLU A 27 5.81 -3.69 -6.27
C GLU A 27 4.34 -3.61 -5.80
N ASP A 28 3.48 -4.49 -6.30
CA ASP A 28 2.07 -4.57 -5.89
C ASP A 28 1.93 -5.12 -4.47
N ILE A 29 2.78 -6.07 -4.09
CA ILE A 29 2.85 -6.60 -2.71
C ILE A 29 3.37 -5.53 -1.76
N LEU A 30 4.44 -4.82 -2.12
CA LEU A 30 4.97 -3.72 -1.33
C LEU A 30 3.91 -2.63 -1.13
N TRP A 31 3.27 -2.20 -2.22
CA TRP A 31 2.18 -1.22 -2.21
C TRP A 31 1.04 -1.67 -1.28
N PHE A 32 0.63 -2.94 -1.33
CA PHE A 32 -0.43 -3.47 -0.47
C PHE A 32 -0.12 -3.28 1.02
N PHE A 33 1.09 -3.64 1.45
CA PHE A 33 1.48 -3.49 2.86
C PHE A 33 1.56 -2.03 3.30
N GLN A 34 2.07 -1.14 2.43
CA GLN A 34 2.08 0.31 2.69
C GLN A 34 0.66 0.88 2.86
N VAL A 35 -0.26 0.50 1.98
CA VAL A 35 -1.67 0.94 2.07
C VAL A 35 -2.34 0.35 3.31
N ARG A 36 -2.09 -0.92 3.63
CA ARG A 36 -2.67 -1.57 4.81
C ARG A 36 -2.20 -0.91 6.12
N GLU A 37 -0.92 -0.55 6.21
CA GLU A 37 -0.36 0.19 7.34
C GLU A 37 -1.04 1.56 7.45
N LEU A 38 -1.14 2.30 6.33
CA LEU A 38 -1.83 3.59 6.29
C LEU A 38 -3.31 3.49 6.74
N MET A 39 -4.03 2.47 6.28
CA MET A 39 -5.42 2.23 6.69
C MET A 39 -5.52 1.92 8.18
N SER A 40 -4.57 1.15 8.75
CA SER A 40 -4.52 0.89 10.18
C SER A 40 -4.21 2.15 11.02
N GLU A 41 -3.50 3.11 10.44
CA GLU A 41 -3.28 4.42 11.05
C GLU A 41 -4.50 5.33 10.95
N MET A 42 -5.32 5.19 9.90
CA MET A 42 -6.56 5.96 9.73
C MET A 42 -7.64 5.62 10.76
N ASP A 43 -7.64 4.40 11.30
CA ASP A 43 -8.53 4.03 12.42
C ASP A 43 -8.18 4.79 13.73
N ARG A 44 -7.05 5.52 13.76
CA ARG A 44 -6.71 6.42 14.86
C ARG A 44 -7.21 7.83 14.54
N PRO A 45 -7.89 8.52 15.47
CA PRO A 45 -8.31 9.89 15.24
C PRO A 45 -7.09 10.76 14.91
N MET A 46 -7.12 11.37 13.72
CA MET A 46 -6.09 12.28 13.26
C MET A 46 -6.35 13.68 13.83
N SER A 47 -5.30 14.39 14.27
CA SER A 47 -5.44 15.78 14.68
C SER A 47 -5.66 16.70 13.47
N ASP A 48 -6.40 17.80 13.67
CA ASP A 48 -6.70 18.78 12.63
C ASP A 48 -5.43 19.35 11.96
N GLU A 49 -4.37 19.60 12.73
CA GLU A 49 -3.07 20.06 12.19
C GLU A 49 -2.43 19.03 11.25
N ARG A 50 -2.57 17.74 11.56
CA ARG A 50 -2.00 16.66 10.75
C ARG A 50 -2.82 16.46 9.48
N ALA A 51 -4.13 16.56 9.57
CA ALA A 51 -5.03 16.56 8.42
C ALA A 51 -4.72 17.74 7.48
N TRP A 52 -4.56 18.95 8.03
CA TRP A 52 -4.25 20.16 7.27
C TRP A 52 -2.90 20.07 6.53
N LYS A 53 -1.86 19.51 7.18
CA LYS A 53 -0.54 19.27 6.54
C LYS A 53 -0.62 18.28 5.38
N ILE A 54 -1.47 17.26 5.48
CA ILE A 54 -1.68 16.27 4.41
C ILE A 54 -2.40 16.93 3.23
N ILE A 55 -3.50 17.64 3.50
CA ILE A 55 -4.27 18.37 2.48
C ILE A 55 -3.37 19.37 1.72
N LEU A 56 -2.50 20.09 2.42
CA LEU A 56 -1.56 21.03 1.80
C LEU A 56 -0.46 20.35 0.98
N ARG A 57 -0.02 19.14 1.35
CA ARG A 57 0.96 18.35 0.59
C ARG A 57 0.37 17.68 -0.65
N ASP A 58 -0.91 17.35 -0.61
CA ASP A 58 -1.60 16.59 -1.67
C ASP A 58 -2.04 17.47 -2.86
N LYS A 59 -1.59 18.73 -2.95
CA LYS A 59 -1.79 19.61 -4.12
C LYS A 59 -1.19 19.07 -5.44
N LYS A 60 -0.65 17.84 -5.47
CA LYS A 60 -0.17 17.16 -6.68
C LYS A 60 -1.24 16.28 -7.34
N THR A 61 -2.32 15.92 -6.66
CA THR A 61 -3.47 15.19 -7.23
C THR A 61 -4.55 16.11 -7.82
N SER A 62 -4.34 17.43 -7.75
CA SER A 62 -5.32 18.47 -8.09
C SER A 62 -5.64 18.63 -9.57
N SER A 63 -5.08 17.80 -10.46
CA SER A 63 -5.36 17.86 -11.90
C SER A 63 -6.50 16.93 -12.34
N LEU A 64 -6.98 16.05 -11.47
CA LEU A 64 -8.08 15.12 -11.77
C LEU A 64 -9.40 15.65 -11.23
N SER A 65 -10.46 15.45 -12.01
CA SER A 65 -11.83 15.70 -11.56
C SER A 65 -12.24 14.75 -10.43
N THR A 66 -13.23 15.13 -9.63
CA THR A 66 -13.79 14.27 -8.57
C THR A 66 -14.22 12.90 -9.10
N SER A 67 -14.79 12.84 -10.31
CA SER A 67 -15.16 11.58 -10.97
C SER A 67 -13.95 10.70 -11.27
N GLU A 68 -12.87 11.26 -11.79
CA GLU A 68 -11.64 10.52 -12.09
C GLU A 68 -10.96 10.01 -10.81
N LEU A 69 -10.98 10.82 -9.74
CA LEU A 69 -10.50 10.40 -8.42
C LEU A 69 -11.31 9.24 -7.87
N LEU A 70 -12.65 9.27 -7.99
CA LEU A 70 -13.51 8.16 -7.57
C LEU A 70 -13.28 6.90 -8.38
N GLU A 71 -13.09 7.01 -9.69
CA GLU A 71 -12.76 5.86 -10.53
C GLU A 71 -11.40 5.24 -10.20
N LEU A 72 -10.40 6.09 -9.99
CA LEU A 72 -9.08 5.66 -9.56
C LEU A 72 -9.17 4.93 -8.20
N ALA A 73 -9.85 5.53 -7.22
CA ALA A 73 -10.07 4.93 -5.92
C ALA A 73 -10.75 3.56 -6.02
N ARG A 74 -11.77 3.41 -6.88
CA ARG A 74 -12.44 2.12 -7.13
C ARG A 74 -11.50 1.07 -7.72
N LYS A 75 -10.65 1.46 -8.68
CA LYS A 75 -9.66 0.55 -9.29
C LYS A 75 -8.63 0.08 -8.26
N GLU A 76 -8.08 1.01 -7.49
CA GLU A 76 -7.11 0.71 -6.43
C GLU A 76 -7.73 -0.15 -5.32
N LEU A 77 -8.96 0.13 -4.89
CA LEU A 77 -9.64 -0.69 -3.88
C LEU A 77 -9.88 -2.13 -4.37
N LYS A 78 -10.24 -2.31 -5.64
CA LYS A 78 -10.40 -3.63 -6.26
C LYS A 78 -9.07 -4.39 -6.29
N LYS A 79 -7.96 -3.70 -6.60
CA LYS A 79 -6.60 -4.24 -6.55
C LYS A 79 -6.24 -4.66 -5.13
N PHE A 80 -6.49 -3.80 -4.14
CA PHE A 80 -6.24 -4.07 -2.73
C PHE A 80 -6.92 -5.36 -2.27
N HIS A 81 -8.23 -5.49 -2.46
CA HIS A 81 -8.97 -6.70 -2.07
C HIS A 81 -8.60 -7.96 -2.86
N ARG A 82 -8.08 -7.81 -4.09
CA ARG A 82 -7.54 -8.95 -4.85
C ARG A 82 -6.29 -9.51 -4.17
N ILE A 83 -5.35 -8.63 -3.81
CA ILE A 83 -4.11 -9.00 -3.15
C ILE A 83 -4.39 -9.53 -1.73
N GLU A 84 -5.25 -8.84 -0.98
CA GLU A 84 -5.68 -9.23 0.36
C GLU A 84 -6.20 -10.67 0.40
N ARG A 85 -7.14 -11.02 -0.49
CA ARG A 85 -7.70 -12.37 -0.56
C ARG A 85 -6.64 -13.43 -0.88
N LYS A 86 -5.66 -13.10 -1.72
CA LYS A 86 -4.57 -14.02 -2.07
C LYS A 86 -3.63 -14.22 -0.88
N LEU A 87 -3.28 -13.16 -0.15
CA LEU A 87 -2.43 -13.24 1.03
C LEU A 87 -3.12 -13.97 2.21
N LYS A 88 -4.43 -13.74 2.43
CA LYS A 88 -5.23 -14.51 3.41
C LYS A 88 -5.21 -16.01 3.10
N LYS A 89 -5.36 -16.39 1.83
CA LYS A 89 -5.29 -17.80 1.40
C LYS A 89 -3.92 -18.44 1.66
N LEU A 90 -2.85 -17.63 1.69
CA LEU A 90 -1.49 -18.08 1.99
C LEU A 90 -1.18 -18.07 3.51
N GLY A 91 -2.09 -17.58 4.35
CA GLY A 91 -1.87 -17.47 5.81
C GLY A 91 -0.85 -16.41 6.22
N VAL A 92 -0.55 -15.45 5.32
CA VAL A 92 0.43 -14.39 5.57
C VAL A 92 -0.17 -13.26 6.42
N ILE A 93 -1.48 -13.05 6.31
CA ILE A 93 -2.23 -11.97 6.95
C ILE A 93 -3.57 -12.43 7.52
#